data_AF-A0A374BIB7-F1
#
_entry.id   AF-A0A374BIB7-F1
#
_cell.length_a   1.000
_cell.length_b   1.000
_cell.length_c   1.000
_cell.angle_alpha   90.00
_cell.angle_beta   90.00
_cell.angle_gamma   90.00
#
_symmetry.space_group_name_H-M   'P 1'
#
loop_
_entity.id
_entity.type
_entity.pdbx_description
1 polymer ?
#
loop_
_entity_poly.entity_id
_entity_poly.type
_entity_poly.pdbx_seq_one_letter_code
_entity_poly.pdbx_strand_id
1 'polypeptide(L)'
;MHLVASLFSFYPLFLLFDIYPSLLRQIKHRVSFAQQKAMYAANEELLRMNWDIGEMLTKSQETDGWGKKTLQRLTVDLKNEYPERKGFSVRNMQCMMQFYNEYNKELTMVKVGHFSIAQPLVAQLKNNVNTLAIKLEYYGKHGALANNFDTTLPATEALEVKSLLKDPYIFDMLTFTDQYDERDIEIGLIKHIEKFLVEMGAGFAFMGRQYHIEVSGDDYYIDMLMYDSDVEITTIDGKSIVCIHVPQADWRMKPVFLNENPYKGSFKRNHEGDYHCTEMEVRAMIRDANEDGNDGGLLDAFTLDDIDTNTLHGYRNQFRILNADHDWNDKDDKEFLRLLGGYTKNRQTGKEGLTVAGLMMFGTGLAIRERFGNFRMDYLDMSHLEGEERYRDRLTYDGRWENNLYQFFRIVMPKLTFDLPHPFHLEGYQRVDDTPQMKAVREGFTNSIIHSDLFLDSGILRIEKHDDCLCLRNPGNLKLPIENIYEGGVSKARNPRIQNMLRMIGYGENIGSGFPKIISAWQKAGWGKPELIDKYELQEVELRLPIPNETGGQTGGQTGGQTGSPKTIEKVFELIKDNPYITRQELVDKIGIKASAIQKHIEKLKAQKRIERVGSSTFGGHWDIKE
;
A
#
# COMPACT_ATOMS: atom_id res chain seq x y z
N MET A 1 -35.42 65.61 11.84
CA MET A 1 -35.17 64.37 11.07
C MET A 1 -33.67 64.07 11.12
N HIS A 2 -33.17 63.92 12.35
CA HIS A 2 -31.76 63.67 12.71
C HIS A 2 -31.79 62.47 13.64
N LEU A 3 -31.65 61.28 13.07
CA LEU A 3 -31.35 59.98 13.70
C LEU A 3 -31.53 58.96 12.58
N VAL A 4 -30.60 58.01 12.47
CA VAL A 4 -30.46 57.01 11.40
C VAL A 4 -29.53 57.43 10.25
N ALA A 5 -28.23 57.65 10.54
CA ALA A 5 -27.13 57.43 9.58
C ALA A 5 -25.72 57.62 10.21
N SER A 6 -25.41 56.96 11.34
CA SER A 6 -24.01 56.83 11.77
C SER A 6 -23.86 55.68 12.77
N LEU A 7 -23.74 54.43 12.30
CA LEU A 7 -23.23 53.27 13.08
C LEU A 7 -23.09 52.03 12.18
N PHE A 8 -22.48 52.16 11.00
CA PHE A 8 -21.97 51.01 10.25
C PHE A 8 -20.48 51.23 9.97
N SER A 9 -19.67 50.97 11.00
CA SER A 9 -18.24 50.71 10.86
C SER A 9 -18.03 49.22 11.14
N PHE A 10 -17.75 48.48 10.07
CA PHE A 10 -17.16 47.14 10.09
C PHE A 10 -15.98 47.05 11.08
N TYR A 11 -15.96 46.05 11.96
CA TYR A 11 -14.78 45.31 12.49
C TYR A 11 -15.30 44.09 13.29
N PRO A 12 -14.59 42.94 13.32
CA PRO A 12 -14.99 41.77 12.52
C PRO A 12 -15.22 40.49 13.34
N LEU A 13 -15.90 39.53 12.71
CA LEU A 13 -16.07 38.12 13.08
C LEU A 13 -14.75 37.31 13.35
N PHE A 14 -13.59 37.97 13.39
CA PHE A 14 -12.27 37.35 13.50
C PHE A 14 -11.89 36.89 14.92
N LEU A 15 -12.55 37.39 15.97
CA LEU A 15 -12.22 37.02 17.35
C LEU A 15 -12.81 35.68 17.82
N LEU A 16 -13.77 35.10 17.09
CA LEU A 16 -14.42 33.83 17.48
C LEU A 16 -13.67 32.58 17.00
N PHE A 17 -12.78 32.70 16.00
CA PHE A 17 -12.07 31.54 15.42
C PHE A 17 -10.90 31.03 16.28
N ASP A 18 -10.29 31.86 17.14
CA ASP A 18 -9.17 31.44 18.00
C ASP A 18 -9.59 31.03 19.42
N ILE A 19 -10.73 31.54 19.90
CA ILE A 19 -11.17 31.28 21.29
C ILE A 19 -11.76 29.88 21.40
N TYR A 20 -12.57 29.44 20.43
CA TYR A 20 -13.25 28.15 20.51
C TYR A 20 -12.28 26.94 20.47
N PRO A 21 -11.30 26.86 19.55
CA PRO A 21 -10.32 25.77 19.54
C PRO A 21 -9.43 25.75 20.79
N SER A 22 -9.04 26.94 21.29
CA SER A 22 -8.27 27.07 22.53
C SER A 22 -9.08 26.63 23.76
N LEU A 23 -10.32 27.08 23.88
CA LEU A 23 -11.25 26.68 24.93
C LEU A 23 -11.55 25.18 24.86
N LEU A 24 -11.77 24.63 23.67
CA LEU A 24 -11.97 23.20 23.44
C LEU A 24 -10.75 22.39 23.88
N ARG A 25 -9.53 22.85 23.57
CA ARG A 25 -8.28 22.21 24.03
C ARG A 25 -8.15 22.25 25.55
N GLN A 26 -8.48 23.38 26.18
CA GLN A 26 -8.46 23.51 27.64
C GLN A 26 -9.50 22.63 28.33
N ILE A 27 -10.72 22.54 27.78
CA ILE A 27 -11.77 21.65 28.28
C ILE A 27 -11.36 20.18 28.12
N LYS A 28 -10.86 19.79 26.94
CA LYS A 28 -10.34 18.43 26.69
C LYS A 28 -9.23 18.06 27.69
N HIS A 29 -8.28 18.97 27.92
CA HIS A 29 -7.24 18.77 28.91
C HIS A 29 -7.80 18.66 30.33
N ARG A 30 -8.78 19.48 30.71
CA ARG A 30 -9.40 19.42 32.04
C ARG A 30 -10.18 18.12 32.26
N VAL A 31 -10.90 17.65 31.24
CA VAL A 31 -11.63 16.36 31.25
C VAL A 31 -10.64 15.21 31.36
N SER A 32 -9.59 15.18 30.53
CA SER A 32 -8.55 14.16 30.59
C SER A 32 -7.85 14.12 31.95
N PHE A 33 -7.51 15.29 32.51
CA PHE A 33 -6.91 15.39 33.84
C PHE A 33 -7.87 14.92 34.96
N ALA A 34 -9.17 15.21 34.84
CA ALA A 34 -10.16 14.73 35.80
C ALA A 34 -10.33 13.20 35.73
N GLN A 35 -10.33 12.64 34.52
CA GLN A 35 -10.37 11.19 34.28
C GLN A 35 -9.12 10.51 34.83
N GLN A 36 -7.92 11.02 34.53
CA GLN A 36 -6.66 10.53 35.09
C GLN A 36 -6.68 10.55 36.62
N LYS A 37 -7.10 11.66 37.23
CA LYS A 37 -7.20 11.78 38.69
C LYS A 37 -8.17 10.77 39.29
N ALA A 38 -9.33 10.53 38.65
CA ALA A 38 -10.29 9.53 39.08
C ALA A 38 -9.73 8.11 38.95
N MET A 39 -9.07 7.79 37.84
CA MET A 39 -8.43 6.50 37.60
C MET A 39 -7.32 6.22 38.61
N TYR A 40 -6.46 7.21 38.91
CA TYR A 40 -5.41 7.05 39.92
C TYR A 40 -5.97 6.85 41.32
N ALA A 41 -7.02 7.59 41.69
CA ALA A 41 -7.68 7.42 42.98
C ALA A 41 -8.35 6.03 43.10
N ALA A 42 -9.00 5.56 42.04
CA ALA A 42 -9.60 4.22 42.00
C ALA A 42 -8.52 3.12 42.05
N ASN A 43 -7.43 3.28 41.30
CA ASN A 43 -6.33 2.31 41.31
C ASN A 43 -5.61 2.26 42.66
N GLU A 44 -5.42 3.41 43.32
CA GLU A 44 -4.86 3.47 44.68
C GLU A 44 -5.75 2.69 45.67
N GLU A 45 -7.07 2.88 45.59
CA GLU A 45 -8.01 2.17 46.47
C GLU A 45 -8.10 0.68 46.13
N LEU A 46 -8.01 0.30 44.86
CA LEU A 46 -7.96 -1.10 44.43
C LEU A 46 -6.74 -1.81 45.02
N LEU A 47 -5.57 -1.19 44.93
CA LEU A 47 -4.32 -1.72 45.46
C LEU A 47 -4.38 -1.84 47.00
N ARG A 48 -4.94 -0.83 47.68
CA ARG A 48 -5.19 -0.87 49.13
C ARG A 48 -6.10 -2.02 49.52
N MET A 49 -7.27 -2.10 48.88
CA MET A 49 -8.25 -3.15 49.13
C MET A 49 -7.64 -4.54 48.91
N ASN A 50 -6.88 -4.74 47.84
CA ASN A 50 -6.22 -6.02 47.55
C ASN A 50 -5.16 -6.37 48.61
N TRP A 51 -4.42 -5.38 49.10
CA TRP A 51 -3.45 -5.57 50.17
C TRP A 51 -4.13 -5.93 51.50
N ASP A 52 -5.20 -5.20 51.87
CA ASP A 52 -5.99 -5.44 53.09
C ASP A 52 -6.63 -6.85 53.08
N ILE A 53 -7.20 -7.26 51.94
CA ILE A 53 -7.74 -8.61 51.77
C ILE A 53 -6.62 -9.65 51.91
N GLY A 54 -5.45 -9.39 51.30
CA GLY A 54 -4.28 -10.24 51.46
C GLY A 54 -3.85 -10.40 52.92
N GLU A 55 -3.85 -9.32 53.69
CA GLU A 55 -3.58 -9.33 55.14
C GLU A 55 -4.60 -10.18 55.90
N MET A 56 -5.89 -9.94 55.68
CA MET A 56 -6.98 -10.65 56.36
C MET A 56 -6.91 -12.16 56.09
N LEU A 57 -6.65 -12.55 54.84
CA LEU A 57 -6.55 -13.95 54.44
C LEU A 57 -5.31 -14.63 55.02
N THR A 58 -4.15 -13.96 55.00
CA THR A 58 -2.92 -14.51 55.58
C THR A 58 -3.06 -14.67 57.09
N LYS A 59 -3.59 -13.68 57.80
CA LYS A 59 -3.83 -13.77 59.26
C LYS A 59 -4.78 -14.91 59.60
N SER A 60 -5.90 -15.05 58.86
CA SER A 60 -6.87 -16.13 59.06
C SER A 60 -6.27 -17.51 58.77
N GLN A 61 -5.33 -17.61 57.82
CA GLN A 61 -4.58 -18.84 57.58
C GLN A 61 -3.65 -19.20 58.76
N GLU A 62 -3.01 -18.21 59.39
CA GLU A 62 -2.11 -18.42 60.52
C GLU A 62 -2.83 -18.73 61.83
N THR A 63 -3.97 -18.07 62.12
CA THR A 63 -4.72 -18.27 63.37
C THR A 63 -5.66 -19.46 63.34
N ASP A 64 -6.40 -19.65 62.24
CA ASP A 64 -7.51 -20.61 62.15
C ASP A 64 -7.19 -21.79 61.22
N GLY A 65 -5.98 -21.85 60.68
CA GLY A 65 -5.50 -22.97 59.85
C GLY A 65 -6.18 -23.08 58.48
N TRP A 66 -6.61 -21.96 57.88
CA TRP A 66 -7.38 -21.96 56.64
C TRP A 66 -6.62 -22.63 55.49
N GLY A 67 -7.14 -23.76 55.03
CA GLY A 67 -6.62 -24.49 53.88
C GLY A 67 -7.30 -24.14 52.57
N LYS A 68 -6.85 -24.77 51.48
CA LYS A 68 -7.34 -24.58 50.10
C LYS A 68 -8.88 -24.69 49.96
N LYS A 69 -9.53 -25.54 50.76
CA LYS A 69 -11.00 -25.73 50.73
C LYS A 69 -11.78 -24.54 51.33
N THR A 70 -11.24 -23.89 52.36
CA THR A 70 -11.87 -22.72 52.98
C THR A 70 -11.79 -21.51 52.06
N LEU A 71 -10.65 -21.32 51.39
CA LEU A 71 -10.47 -20.27 50.39
C LEU A 71 -11.40 -20.45 49.18
N GLN A 72 -11.58 -21.70 48.71
CA GLN A 72 -12.53 -22.04 47.65
C GLN A 72 -13.98 -21.69 48.02
N ARG A 73 -14.38 -21.97 49.26
CA ARG A 73 -15.72 -21.62 49.75
C ARG A 73 -15.91 -20.11 49.82
N LEU A 74 -14.93 -19.37 50.36
CA LEU A 74 -14.97 -17.91 50.42
C LEU A 74 -15.06 -17.27 49.03
N THR A 75 -14.33 -17.79 48.04
CA THR A 75 -14.45 -17.36 46.64
C THR A 75 -15.87 -17.51 46.12
N VAL A 76 -16.52 -18.65 46.40
CA VAL A 76 -17.92 -18.88 45.98
C VAL A 76 -18.86 -17.92 46.69
N ASP A 77 -18.70 -17.74 48.00
CA ASP A 77 -19.55 -16.86 48.80
C ASP A 77 -19.43 -15.39 48.35
N LEU A 78 -18.20 -14.88 48.15
CA LEU A 78 -17.97 -13.51 47.67
C LEU A 78 -18.42 -13.29 46.22
N LYS A 79 -18.32 -14.32 45.37
CA LYS A 79 -18.82 -14.25 43.98
C LYS A 79 -20.35 -14.25 43.93
N ASN A 80 -21.02 -14.92 44.86
CA ASN A 80 -22.47 -14.90 44.96
C ASN A 80 -22.99 -13.57 45.55
N GLU A 81 -22.28 -13.01 46.52
CA GLU A 81 -22.64 -11.72 47.13
C GLU A 81 -22.37 -10.52 46.19
N TYR A 82 -21.33 -10.63 45.35
CA TYR A 82 -20.97 -9.62 44.35
C TYR A 82 -20.84 -10.22 42.93
N PRO A 83 -21.96 -10.62 42.28
CA PRO A 83 -21.95 -11.34 40.99
C PRO A 83 -21.31 -10.56 39.84
N GLU A 84 -21.48 -9.24 39.86
CA GLU A 84 -21.03 -8.29 38.85
C GLU A 84 -19.51 -7.98 38.97
N ARG A 85 -18.87 -8.28 40.11
CA ARG A 85 -17.46 -7.93 40.36
C ARG A 85 -16.51 -9.08 40.01
N LYS A 86 -15.64 -8.87 39.02
CA LYS A 86 -14.51 -9.77 38.76
C LYS A 86 -13.37 -9.46 39.74
N GLY A 87 -12.60 -10.48 40.13
CA GLY A 87 -11.42 -10.29 41.00
C GLY A 87 -11.32 -11.24 42.19
N PHE A 88 -12.42 -11.91 42.58
CA PHE A 88 -12.45 -12.80 43.74
C PHE A 88 -12.17 -14.28 43.44
N SER A 89 -11.46 -14.59 42.35
CA SER A 89 -11.05 -15.97 42.06
C SER A 89 -10.07 -16.50 43.11
N VAL A 90 -10.01 -17.83 43.30
CA VAL A 90 -9.04 -18.46 44.22
C VAL A 90 -7.61 -18.04 43.89
N ARG A 91 -7.28 -17.93 42.60
CA ARG A 91 -5.95 -17.50 42.13
C ARG A 91 -5.68 -16.04 42.46
N ASN A 92 -6.66 -15.15 42.27
CA ASN A 92 -6.47 -13.73 42.60
C ASN A 92 -6.35 -13.52 44.11
N MET A 93 -7.12 -14.23 44.93
CA MET A 93 -6.98 -14.19 46.39
C MET A 93 -5.59 -14.66 46.83
N GLN A 94 -5.03 -15.70 46.21
CA GLN A 94 -3.66 -16.12 46.45
C GLN A 94 -2.64 -15.05 46.04
N CYS A 95 -2.87 -14.35 44.92
CA CYS A 95 -2.06 -13.21 44.52
C CYS A 95 -2.17 -12.04 45.51
N MET A 96 -3.34 -11.75 46.07
CA MET A 96 -3.53 -10.73 47.12
C MET A 96 -2.75 -11.10 48.40
N MET A 97 -2.81 -12.36 48.82
CA MET A 97 -2.02 -12.86 49.95
C MET A 97 -0.52 -12.76 49.69
N GLN A 98 -0.08 -13.12 48.48
CA GLN A 98 1.32 -12.98 48.05
C GLN A 98 1.73 -11.51 48.03
N PHE A 99 0.88 -10.62 47.53
CA PHE A 99 1.11 -9.18 47.52
C PHE A 99 1.28 -8.62 48.94
N TYR A 100 0.42 -9.01 49.88
CA TYR A 100 0.63 -8.66 51.28
C TYR A 100 1.97 -9.23 51.82
N ASN A 101 2.22 -10.52 51.60
CA ASN A 101 3.41 -11.20 52.16
C ASN A 101 4.73 -10.65 51.64
N GLU A 102 4.80 -10.28 50.36
CA GLU A 102 5.99 -9.70 49.74
C GLU A 102 6.22 -8.25 50.19
N TYR A 103 5.15 -7.46 50.33
CA TYR A 103 5.27 -6.01 50.54
C TYR A 103 5.06 -5.57 52.00
N ASN A 104 4.75 -6.48 52.94
CA ASN A 104 4.62 -6.17 54.37
C ASN A 104 5.98 -5.98 55.11
N LYS A 105 7.12 -6.39 54.54
CA LYS A 105 8.44 -6.30 55.22
C LYS A 105 9.20 -4.98 55.03
N GLU A 106 8.94 -4.21 53.97
CA GLU A 106 9.58 -2.90 53.77
C GLU A 106 8.74 -1.69 54.25
N LEU A 107 7.45 -1.88 54.57
CA LEU A 107 6.58 -0.81 55.09
C LEU A 107 6.79 -0.51 56.59
N THR A 108 7.65 -1.26 57.29
CA THR A 108 7.91 -1.09 58.73
C THR A 108 9.01 -0.07 59.11
N MET A 109 9.64 0.63 58.16
CA MET A 109 10.63 1.70 58.46
C MET A 109 10.15 3.13 58.18
N VAL A 110 8.86 3.45 58.41
CA VAL A 110 8.43 4.81 58.78
C VAL A 110 7.29 4.74 59.82
N LYS A 111 7.62 4.39 61.07
CA LYS A 111 6.78 4.73 62.22
C LYS A 111 7.19 6.13 62.70
N VAL A 112 6.59 7.19 62.15
CA VAL A 112 6.12 8.41 62.86
C VAL A 112 5.28 9.23 61.85
N GLY A 113 3.97 9.37 62.13
CA GLY A 113 3.09 10.34 61.48
C GLY A 113 2.38 9.84 60.21
N HIS A 114 1.05 9.89 60.20
CA HIS A 114 0.18 9.62 59.05
C HIS A 114 0.74 10.19 57.74
N PHE A 115 1.25 9.34 56.86
CA PHE A 115 1.44 9.67 55.44
C PHE A 115 0.82 8.57 54.58
N SER A 116 0.06 9.02 53.58
CA SER A 116 -0.56 8.24 52.52
C SER A 116 0.41 7.21 51.94
N ILE A 117 -0.09 6.01 51.65
CA ILE A 117 0.52 5.11 50.65
C ILE A 117 0.93 5.99 49.48
N ALA A 118 2.21 5.87 49.11
CA ALA A 118 2.97 6.83 48.29
C ALA A 118 2.07 7.64 47.36
N GLN A 119 1.81 8.91 47.72
CA GLN A 119 1.28 9.84 46.74
C GLN A 119 2.25 9.85 45.56
N PRO A 120 1.80 9.58 44.32
CA PRO A 120 2.63 9.76 43.14
C PRO A 120 3.18 11.19 43.18
N LEU A 121 4.43 11.39 42.75
CA LEU A 121 5.11 12.70 42.77
C LEU A 121 4.24 13.83 42.17
N VAL A 122 3.36 13.48 41.23
CA VAL A 122 2.36 14.33 40.58
C VAL A 122 1.34 14.95 41.55
N ALA A 123 0.94 14.23 42.61
CA ALA A 123 0.03 14.75 43.63
C ALA A 123 0.71 15.78 44.58
N GLN A 124 2.04 15.90 44.53
CA GLN A 124 2.83 16.86 45.32
C GLN A 124 3.33 18.06 44.52
N LEU A 125 3.09 18.11 43.20
CA LEU A 125 3.54 19.22 42.34
C LEU A 125 2.70 20.50 42.58
N LYS A 126 3.09 21.30 43.58
CA LYS A 126 2.90 22.75 43.49
C LYS A 126 4.05 23.33 42.66
N ASN A 127 3.69 23.83 41.47
CA ASN A 127 4.46 24.77 40.62
C ASN A 127 5.99 24.72 40.78
N ASN A 128 6.69 23.88 40.01
CA ASN A 128 7.89 24.27 39.25
C ASN A 128 8.54 23.09 38.51
N VAL A 129 9.21 23.45 37.43
CA VAL A 129 9.82 22.61 36.40
C VAL A 129 11.21 22.11 36.85
N ASN A 130 11.56 20.88 36.43
CA ASN A 130 12.88 20.21 36.39
C ASN A 130 13.25 19.15 37.46
N THR A 131 13.94 18.12 36.94
CA THR A 131 14.72 17.02 37.55
C THR A 131 13.97 15.82 38.18
N LEU A 132 14.07 14.64 37.53
CA LEU A 132 14.88 13.50 38.02
C LEU A 132 14.75 12.28 37.08
N ALA A 133 15.91 11.79 36.64
CA ALA A 133 16.10 10.50 35.98
C ALA A 133 16.39 9.42 37.03
N ILE A 134 15.62 8.34 37.05
CA ILE A 134 15.97 7.09 37.75
C ILE A 134 15.71 5.91 36.80
N LYS A 135 16.74 5.05 36.68
CA LYS A 135 16.84 3.87 35.80
C LYS A 135 15.66 2.91 35.96
N LEU A 136 15.06 2.53 34.83
CA LEU A 136 13.93 1.60 34.73
C LEU A 136 14.32 0.37 33.88
N GLU A 137 15.46 -0.23 34.19
CA GLU A 137 16.11 -1.25 33.35
C GLU A 137 15.66 -2.70 33.65
N TYR A 138 14.50 -2.92 34.28
CA TYR A 138 14.12 -4.27 34.74
C TYR A 138 12.72 -4.80 34.37
N TYR A 139 11.90 -4.06 33.62
CA TYR A 139 10.52 -4.51 33.28
C TYR A 139 10.32 -4.96 31.82
N GLY A 140 11.38 -5.11 31.04
CA GLY A 140 11.30 -5.31 29.59
C GLY A 140 11.00 -6.72 29.09
N LYS A 141 10.80 -7.74 29.93
CA LYS A 141 10.84 -9.13 29.42
C LYS A 141 9.52 -9.78 29.02
N HIS A 142 8.36 -9.52 29.62
CA HIS A 142 7.15 -10.29 29.27
C HIS A 142 5.94 -9.39 29.04
N GLY A 143 5.44 -9.38 27.80
CA GLY A 143 4.09 -8.96 27.42
C GLY A 143 3.84 -7.45 27.35
N ALA A 144 4.05 -6.85 26.17
CA ALA A 144 3.32 -5.65 25.77
C ALA A 144 2.93 -5.82 24.29
N LEU A 145 1.63 -5.69 24.00
CA LEU A 145 1.08 -5.59 22.64
C LEU A 145 1.79 -4.44 21.90
N ALA A 146 2.16 -4.69 20.63
CA ALA A 146 2.83 -3.69 19.80
C ALA A 146 2.01 -2.40 19.72
N ASN A 147 2.63 -1.25 20.00
CA ASN A 147 2.00 0.06 19.93
C ASN A 147 3.01 1.14 19.51
N ASN A 148 2.52 2.24 18.92
CA ASN A 148 3.33 3.34 18.37
C ASN A 148 3.36 4.57 19.29
N PHE A 149 3.13 4.40 20.60
CA PHE A 149 3.02 5.55 21.51
C PHE A 149 4.33 6.30 21.69
N ASP A 150 5.48 5.64 21.57
CA ASP A 150 6.80 6.28 21.68
C ASP A 150 7.08 7.28 20.54
N THR A 151 6.39 7.15 19.41
CA THR A 151 6.59 7.98 18.22
C THR A 151 5.46 8.98 18.01
N THR A 152 4.30 8.79 18.64
CA THR A 152 3.11 9.62 18.46
C THR A 152 2.79 10.50 19.66
N LEU A 153 3.34 10.17 20.84
CA LEU A 153 3.18 10.94 22.06
C LEU A 153 4.55 11.42 22.59
N PRO A 154 4.62 12.58 23.26
CA PRO A 154 5.77 12.99 24.05
C PRO A 154 6.20 11.86 25.02
N ALA A 155 7.51 11.66 25.21
CA ALA A 155 8.05 10.51 25.94
C ALA A 155 7.47 10.29 27.35
N THR A 156 7.07 11.37 28.04
CA THR A 156 6.39 11.30 29.34
C THR A 156 4.97 10.74 29.26
N GLU A 157 4.24 11.06 28.19
CA GLU A 157 2.86 10.61 27.95
C GLU A 157 2.82 9.18 27.38
N ALA A 158 3.79 8.80 26.54
CA ALA A 158 3.93 7.45 26.01
C ALA A 158 4.14 6.40 27.12
N LEU A 159 4.93 6.75 28.14
CA LEU A 159 5.20 5.89 29.29
C LEU A 159 3.95 5.72 30.18
N GLU A 160 3.15 6.78 30.33
CA GLU A 160 1.88 6.76 31.07
C GLU A 160 0.81 5.95 30.33
N VAL A 161 0.64 6.13 29.02
CA VAL A 161 -0.36 5.39 28.21
C VAL A 161 -0.04 3.89 28.16
N LYS A 162 1.24 3.53 28.11
CA LYS A 162 1.68 2.12 28.17
C LYS A 162 1.43 1.46 29.52
N SER A 163 1.48 2.20 30.62
CA SER A 163 1.14 1.66 31.94
C SER A 163 -0.37 1.54 32.13
N LEU A 164 -1.16 2.46 31.56
CA LEU A 164 -2.62 2.47 31.58
C LEU A 164 -3.27 1.32 30.81
N LEU A 165 -2.65 0.85 29.72
CA LEU A 165 -3.18 -0.25 28.88
C LEU A 165 -2.93 -1.66 29.45
N LYS A 166 -2.17 -1.78 30.55
CA LYS A 166 -1.82 -3.08 31.14
C LYS A 166 -2.86 -3.66 32.09
N ASP A 167 -3.88 -2.90 32.50
CA ASP A 167 -4.82 -3.34 33.55
C ASP A 167 -6.30 -3.30 33.13
N PRO A 168 -6.85 -4.41 32.61
CA PRO A 168 -8.28 -4.56 32.34
C PRO A 168 -9.17 -4.50 33.60
N TYR A 169 -8.59 -4.58 34.80
CA TYR A 169 -9.31 -4.71 36.07
C TYR A 169 -9.88 -3.39 36.64
N ILE A 170 -9.45 -2.23 36.12
CA ILE A 170 -9.87 -0.91 36.62
C ILE A 170 -11.35 -0.62 36.30
N PHE A 171 -11.90 -1.18 35.21
CA PHE A 171 -13.29 -0.95 34.82
C PHE A 171 -14.30 -1.69 35.71
N ASP A 172 -13.96 -2.87 36.24
CA ASP A 172 -14.87 -3.64 37.11
C ASP A 172 -15.01 -3.02 38.52
N MET A 173 -14.05 -2.19 38.95
CA MET A 173 -14.15 -1.45 40.22
C MET A 173 -15.04 -0.21 40.10
N LEU A 174 -15.08 0.40 38.91
CA LEU A 174 -15.90 1.55 38.58
C LEU A 174 -17.29 1.11 38.10
N THR A 175 -17.94 0.23 38.86
CA THR A 175 -19.41 0.05 38.76
C THR A 175 -20.07 1.36 39.18
N PHE A 176 -20.04 2.33 38.28
CA PHE A 176 -20.89 3.50 38.29
C PHE A 176 -22.31 3.01 38.05
N THR A 177 -23.01 2.85 39.16
CA THR A 177 -24.46 3.02 39.32
C THR A 177 -25.20 3.46 38.05
N ASP A 178 -26.11 2.59 37.59
CA ASP A 178 -27.32 2.84 36.81
C ASP A 178 -27.46 4.24 36.17
N GLN A 179 -26.68 4.51 35.12
CA GLN A 179 -26.99 5.45 34.02
C GLN A 179 -25.80 5.57 33.07
N TYR A 180 -25.49 4.49 32.36
CA TYR A 180 -24.82 4.59 31.07
C TYR A 180 -25.78 4.10 30.01
N ASP A 181 -25.93 4.89 28.94
CA ASP A 181 -26.78 4.55 27.80
C ASP A 181 -26.22 3.24 27.23
N GLU A 182 -27.00 2.15 27.31
CA GLU A 182 -26.65 0.78 26.90
C GLU A 182 -26.00 0.74 25.50
N ARG A 183 -26.36 1.73 24.68
CA ARG A 183 -25.85 2.02 23.35
C ARG A 183 -24.37 2.44 23.30
N ASP A 184 -23.86 3.18 24.28
CA ASP A 184 -22.45 3.58 24.33
C ASP A 184 -21.54 2.42 24.77
N ILE A 185 -22.07 1.52 25.61
CA ILE A 185 -21.39 0.27 25.98
C ILE A 185 -21.37 -0.68 24.78
N GLU A 186 -22.49 -0.82 24.07
CA GLU A 186 -22.59 -1.61 22.83
C GLU A 186 -21.61 -1.08 21.76
N ILE A 187 -21.57 0.23 21.53
CA ILE A 187 -20.62 0.86 20.59
C ILE A 187 -19.17 0.65 21.05
N GLY A 188 -18.89 0.75 22.36
CA GLY A 188 -17.56 0.50 22.92
C GLY A 188 -17.11 -0.96 22.79
N LEU A 189 -18.04 -1.90 22.92
CA LEU A 189 -17.80 -3.35 22.77
C LEU A 189 -17.59 -3.71 21.29
N ILE A 190 -18.44 -3.19 20.40
CA ILE A 190 -18.33 -3.36 18.95
C ILE A 190 -17.00 -2.80 18.46
N LYS A 191 -16.59 -1.61 18.91
CA LYS A 191 -15.26 -1.05 18.56
C LYS A 191 -14.10 -1.92 19.01
N HIS A 192 -14.19 -2.56 20.19
CA HIS A 192 -13.15 -3.46 20.66
C HIS A 192 -13.12 -4.78 19.87
N ILE A 193 -14.29 -5.32 19.53
CA ILE A 193 -14.40 -6.52 18.68
C ILE A 193 -13.92 -6.21 17.26
N GLU A 194 -14.31 -5.07 16.68
CA GLU A 194 -13.80 -4.58 15.40
C GLU A 194 -12.28 -4.45 15.43
N LYS A 195 -11.73 -3.81 16.47
CA LYS A 195 -10.28 -3.65 16.61
C LYS A 195 -9.57 -4.99 16.75
N PHE A 196 -10.12 -5.92 17.54
CA PHE A 196 -9.58 -7.27 17.69
C PHE A 196 -9.63 -8.06 16.36
N LEU A 197 -10.75 -8.01 15.64
CA LEU A 197 -10.90 -8.64 14.32
C LEU A 197 -9.97 -8.00 13.27
N VAL A 198 -9.77 -6.69 13.33
CA VAL A 198 -8.82 -5.95 12.47
C VAL A 198 -7.37 -6.32 12.80
N GLU A 199 -7.02 -6.52 14.07
CA GLU A 199 -5.69 -6.97 14.50
C GLU A 199 -5.40 -8.43 14.11
N MET A 200 -6.43 -9.28 13.95
CA MET A 200 -6.28 -10.67 13.48
C MET A 200 -6.15 -10.82 11.96
N GLY A 201 -6.56 -9.82 11.18
CA GLY A 201 -6.54 -9.85 9.72
C GLY A 201 -7.85 -10.33 9.09
N ALA A 202 -7.96 -10.20 7.76
CA ALA A 202 -9.13 -10.67 7.01
C ALA A 202 -9.13 -12.21 6.93
N GLY A 203 -10.31 -12.84 7.08
CA GLY A 203 -10.49 -14.30 6.92
C GLY A 203 -11.02 -15.03 8.15
N PHE A 204 -10.96 -14.41 9.33
CA PHE A 204 -11.42 -15.04 10.57
C PHE A 204 -12.89 -14.74 10.90
N ALA A 205 -13.69 -15.81 11.06
CA ALA A 205 -15.06 -15.76 11.56
C ALA A 205 -15.12 -16.32 13.00
N PHE A 206 -15.72 -15.58 13.92
CA PHE A 206 -15.93 -16.07 15.29
C PHE A 206 -16.99 -17.18 15.30
N MET A 207 -16.61 -18.36 15.80
CA MET A 207 -17.47 -19.55 15.83
C MET A 207 -18.04 -19.83 17.23
N GLY A 208 -17.34 -19.43 18.28
CA GLY A 208 -17.85 -19.60 19.65
C GLY A 208 -16.82 -19.30 20.73
N ARG A 209 -17.30 -19.16 21.97
CA ARG A 209 -16.50 -18.96 23.19
C ARG A 209 -16.64 -20.17 24.09
N GLN A 210 -15.57 -20.54 24.80
CA GLN A 210 -15.54 -21.74 25.66
C GLN A 210 -16.00 -23.00 24.92
N TYR A 211 -15.52 -23.15 23.68
CA TYR A 211 -15.94 -24.24 22.82
C TYR A 211 -15.35 -25.55 23.35
N HIS A 212 -16.23 -26.46 23.77
CA HIS A 212 -15.85 -27.74 24.33
C HIS A 212 -15.39 -28.69 23.21
N ILE A 213 -14.23 -29.32 23.43
CA ILE A 213 -13.74 -30.42 22.60
C ILE A 213 -13.33 -31.57 23.53
N GLU A 214 -13.65 -32.79 23.12
CA GLU A 214 -13.22 -34.01 23.80
C GLU A 214 -12.04 -34.60 23.01
N VAL A 215 -10.86 -34.65 23.63
CA VAL A 215 -9.66 -35.20 23.00
C VAL A 215 -9.15 -36.34 23.88
N SER A 216 -9.16 -37.55 23.35
CA SER A 216 -8.71 -38.76 24.05
C SER A 216 -9.42 -39.04 25.39
N GLY A 217 -10.67 -38.61 25.53
CA GLY A 217 -11.48 -38.80 26.74
C GLY A 217 -11.30 -37.72 27.81
N ASP A 218 -10.51 -36.68 27.53
CA ASP A 218 -10.36 -35.50 28.38
C ASP A 218 -11.10 -34.29 27.76
N ASP A 219 -11.75 -33.51 28.62
CA ASP A 219 -12.48 -32.31 28.25
C ASP A 219 -11.56 -31.09 28.16
N TYR A 220 -11.51 -30.45 26.99
CA TYR A 220 -10.82 -29.19 26.77
C TYR A 220 -11.80 -28.11 26.33
N TYR A 221 -11.54 -26.87 26.74
CA TYR A 221 -12.38 -25.72 26.40
C TYR A 221 -11.52 -24.69 25.70
N ILE A 222 -11.80 -24.48 24.41
CA ILE A 222 -11.15 -23.43 23.62
C ILE A 222 -11.80 -22.10 24.01
N ASP A 223 -11.01 -21.19 24.58
CA ASP A 223 -11.52 -19.90 25.05
C ASP A 223 -12.23 -19.12 23.94
N MET A 224 -11.71 -19.16 22.72
CA MET A 224 -12.27 -18.52 21.53
C MET A 224 -11.97 -19.37 20.30
N LEU A 225 -13.01 -19.95 19.69
CA LEU A 225 -12.91 -20.71 18.44
C LEU A 225 -13.20 -19.79 17.26
N MET A 226 -12.27 -19.72 16.33
CA MET A 226 -12.36 -18.93 15.11
C MET A 226 -12.22 -19.88 13.90
N TYR A 227 -12.98 -19.61 12.85
CA TYR A 227 -12.83 -20.26 11.55
C TYR A 227 -12.03 -19.35 10.63
N ASP A 228 -10.98 -19.87 10.00
CA ASP A 228 -10.18 -19.12 9.02
C ASP A 228 -10.58 -19.59 7.61
N SER A 229 -11.05 -18.66 6.77
CA SER A 229 -11.41 -18.96 5.37
C SER A 229 -10.21 -19.39 4.53
N ASP A 230 -9.00 -19.04 4.94
CA ASP A 230 -7.76 -19.37 4.24
C ASP A 230 -7.19 -20.73 4.66
N VAL A 231 -7.77 -21.40 5.66
CA VAL A 231 -7.35 -22.74 6.10
C VAL A 231 -8.47 -23.75 5.86
N GLU A 232 -8.27 -24.65 4.90
CA GLU A 232 -9.23 -25.72 4.58
C GLU A 232 -8.60 -27.11 4.74
N ILE A 233 -9.41 -28.09 5.13
CA ILE A 233 -9.00 -29.49 5.13
C ILE A 233 -9.58 -30.14 3.87
N THR A 234 -8.71 -30.55 2.96
CA THR A 234 -9.09 -31.28 1.74
C THR A 234 -8.64 -32.75 1.87
N THR A 235 -9.39 -33.66 1.25
CA THR A 235 -9.02 -35.09 1.22
C THR A 235 -8.42 -35.44 -0.13
N ILE A 236 -7.18 -35.93 -0.14
CA ILE A 236 -6.51 -36.46 -1.34
C ILE A 236 -6.12 -37.90 -1.05
N ASP A 237 -6.53 -38.84 -1.90
CA ASP A 237 -6.26 -40.28 -1.75
C ASP A 237 -6.63 -40.85 -0.36
N GLY A 238 -7.74 -40.38 0.21
CA GLY A 238 -8.22 -40.79 1.53
C GLY A 238 -7.40 -40.26 2.72
N LYS A 239 -6.44 -39.35 2.47
CA LYS A 239 -5.67 -38.64 3.50
C LYS A 239 -6.16 -37.21 3.64
N SER A 240 -6.32 -36.73 4.88
CA SER A 240 -6.63 -35.33 5.17
C SER A 240 -5.37 -34.47 5.02
N ILE A 241 -5.48 -33.41 4.24
CA ILE A 241 -4.43 -32.43 3.98
C ILE A 241 -4.96 -31.06 4.43
N VAL A 242 -4.15 -30.32 5.19
CA VAL A 242 -4.42 -28.93 5.52
C VAL A 242 -3.87 -28.05 4.40
N CYS A 243 -4.76 -27.39 3.67
CA CYS A 243 -4.43 -26.38 2.67
C CYS A 243 -4.49 -25.02 3.36
N ILE A 244 -3.42 -24.24 3.25
CA ILE A 244 -3.30 -22.89 3.83
C ILE A 244 -3.06 -21.93 2.67
N HIS A 245 -4.04 -21.09 2.37
CA HIS A 245 -3.87 -19.94 1.52
C HIS A 245 -3.17 -18.84 2.31
N VAL A 246 -2.09 -18.26 1.77
CA VAL A 246 -1.39 -17.16 2.44
C VAL A 246 -1.50 -15.94 1.52
N PRO A 247 -2.38 -14.98 1.83
CA PRO A 247 -2.50 -13.77 1.01
C PRO A 247 -1.20 -12.97 1.06
N GLN A 248 -0.90 -12.27 -0.03
CA GLN A 248 0.25 -11.39 -0.07
C GLN A 248 0.08 -10.27 0.97
N ALA A 249 1.08 -10.07 1.84
CA ALA A 249 1.06 -9.00 2.82
C ALA A 249 0.91 -7.61 2.16
N ASP A 250 0.19 -6.70 2.81
CA ASP A 250 0.12 -5.30 2.40
C ASP A 250 1.52 -4.68 2.38
N TRP A 251 1.78 -3.81 1.41
CA TRP A 251 3.09 -3.18 1.22
C TRP A 251 3.57 -2.38 2.44
N ARG A 252 2.67 -1.91 3.31
CA ARG A 252 3.01 -1.25 4.59
C ARG A 252 3.59 -2.21 5.63
N MET A 253 3.25 -3.49 5.53
CA MET A 253 3.70 -4.54 6.44
C MET A 253 4.94 -5.27 5.92
N LYS A 254 5.39 -4.94 4.71
CA LYS A 254 6.62 -5.51 4.14
C LYS A 254 7.85 -4.75 4.67
N PRO A 255 8.97 -5.43 4.93
CA PRO A 255 9.15 -6.88 4.83
C PRO A 255 8.44 -7.63 5.98
N VAL A 256 7.93 -8.83 5.68
CA VAL A 256 7.54 -9.79 6.71
C VAL A 256 8.78 -10.63 7.03
N PHE A 257 9.14 -10.74 8.31
CA PHE A 257 10.37 -11.40 8.73
C PHE A 257 10.21 -12.24 10.00
N LEU A 258 11.01 -13.29 10.07
CA LEU A 258 11.16 -14.13 11.26
C LEU A 258 12.21 -13.52 12.20
N ASN A 259 11.97 -13.60 13.52
CA ASN A 259 12.81 -13.02 14.57
C ASN A 259 12.82 -11.47 14.54
N GLU A 260 13.75 -10.82 15.25
CA GLU A 260 13.76 -9.35 15.41
C GLU A 260 14.48 -8.58 14.29
N ASN A 261 15.09 -9.26 13.30
CA ASN A 261 15.92 -8.60 12.28
C ASN A 261 15.39 -8.81 10.85
N PRO A 262 14.87 -7.77 10.17
CA PRO A 262 14.34 -7.89 8.81
C PRO A 262 15.39 -8.30 7.77
N TYR A 263 16.65 -7.91 7.92
CA TYR A 263 17.72 -8.22 6.96
C TYR A 263 18.16 -9.68 6.96
N LYS A 264 17.92 -10.39 8.07
CA LYS A 264 18.25 -11.82 8.20
C LYS A 264 17.01 -12.71 8.24
N GLY A 265 15.87 -12.15 8.61
CA GLY A 265 14.62 -12.86 8.82
C GLY A 265 13.64 -12.81 7.65
N SER A 266 13.91 -12.01 6.61
CA SER A 266 13.03 -11.94 5.43
C SER A 266 13.37 -13.02 4.42
N PHE A 267 12.36 -13.75 3.98
CA PHE A 267 12.47 -14.78 2.97
C PHE A 267 11.52 -14.48 1.81
N LYS A 268 11.93 -14.89 0.61
CA LYS A 268 11.10 -14.93 -0.58
C LYS A 268 11.00 -16.36 -1.07
N ARG A 269 9.82 -16.75 -1.53
CA ARG A 269 9.62 -18.02 -2.20
C ARG A 269 9.86 -17.85 -3.70
N ASN A 270 10.82 -18.57 -4.24
CA ASN A 270 11.00 -18.73 -5.67
C ASN A 270 10.60 -20.16 -6.03
N HIS A 271 10.06 -20.39 -7.24
CA HIS A 271 9.68 -21.69 -7.83
C HIS A 271 9.90 -22.96 -6.97
N GLU A 272 11.16 -23.29 -6.66
CA GLU A 272 11.61 -24.52 -5.98
C GLU A 272 11.79 -24.43 -4.45
N GLY A 273 11.84 -23.24 -3.84
CA GLY A 273 12.10 -23.10 -2.41
C GLY A 273 12.11 -21.67 -1.86
N ASP A 274 12.38 -21.57 -0.56
CA ASP A 274 12.44 -20.32 0.18
C ASP A 274 13.89 -19.83 0.30
N TYR A 275 14.15 -18.60 -0.11
CA TYR A 275 15.47 -17.97 -0.14
C TYR A 275 15.48 -16.71 0.70
N HIS A 276 16.62 -16.38 1.30
CA HIS A 276 16.76 -15.09 1.97
C HIS A 276 16.63 -13.93 0.98
N CYS A 277 15.87 -12.92 1.37
CA CYS A 277 15.87 -11.65 0.66
C CYS A 277 17.26 -11.02 0.76
N THR A 278 17.73 -10.45 -0.34
CA THR A 278 18.92 -9.61 -0.36
C THR A 278 18.67 -8.33 0.46
N GLU A 279 19.74 -7.71 0.94
CA GLU A 279 19.63 -6.44 1.67
C GLU A 279 18.93 -5.36 0.82
N MET A 280 19.19 -5.33 -0.48
CA MET A 280 18.54 -4.40 -1.41
C MET A 280 17.03 -4.61 -1.49
N GLU A 281 16.56 -5.86 -1.57
CA GLU A 281 15.13 -6.18 -1.56
C GLU A 281 14.47 -5.75 -0.25
N VAL A 282 15.11 -6.03 0.89
CA VAL A 282 14.61 -5.61 2.20
C VAL A 282 14.53 -4.09 2.30
N ARG A 283 15.58 -3.36 1.85
CA ARG A 283 15.56 -1.89 1.81
C ARG A 283 14.47 -1.37 0.88
N ALA A 284 14.22 -2.00 -0.26
CA ALA A 284 13.14 -1.63 -1.17
C ALA A 284 11.77 -1.78 -0.52
N MET A 285 11.52 -2.87 0.20
CA MET A 285 10.28 -3.07 0.95
C MET A 285 10.09 -2.00 2.04
N ILE A 286 11.14 -1.71 2.82
CA ILE A 286 11.11 -0.66 3.85
C ILE A 286 10.81 0.72 3.24
N ARG A 287 11.41 1.04 2.08
CA ARG A 287 11.10 2.27 1.33
C ARG A 287 9.66 2.28 0.87
N ASP A 288 9.15 1.16 0.34
CA ASP A 288 7.78 1.09 -0.13
C ASP A 288 6.77 1.23 1.00
N ALA A 289 7.06 0.72 2.20
CA ALA A 289 6.23 0.84 3.40
C ALA A 289 5.97 2.29 3.85
N ASN A 290 6.79 3.26 3.41
CA ASN A 290 6.55 4.67 3.67
C ASN A 290 5.33 5.19 2.90
N GLU A 291 4.27 5.55 3.63
CA GLU A 291 3.04 6.06 3.03
C GLU A 291 3.19 7.42 2.35
N ASP A 292 4.11 8.26 2.80
CA ASP A 292 4.34 9.59 2.23
C ASP A 292 5.16 9.54 0.93
N GLY A 293 5.65 8.35 0.56
CA GLY A 293 6.54 8.14 -0.58
C GLY A 293 7.99 8.53 -0.28
N ASN A 294 8.87 8.27 -1.24
CA ASN A 294 10.32 8.38 -1.03
C ASN A 294 10.95 9.62 -1.67
N ASP A 295 10.17 10.42 -2.38
CA ASP A 295 10.67 11.51 -3.22
C ASP A 295 10.58 12.91 -2.56
N GLY A 296 9.96 13.02 -1.39
CA GLY A 296 9.77 14.30 -0.66
C GLY A 296 10.85 14.63 0.36
N GLY A 297 11.78 13.72 0.64
CA GLY A 297 12.83 13.91 1.66
C GLY A 297 13.82 15.02 1.31
N LEU A 298 14.24 15.80 2.32
CA LEU A 298 15.29 16.82 2.18
C LEU A 298 16.63 16.16 1.83
N LEU A 299 17.26 16.61 0.74
CA LEU A 299 18.62 16.22 0.39
C LEU A 299 19.61 17.18 1.03
N ASP A 300 20.51 16.63 1.86
CA ASP A 300 21.56 17.42 2.52
C ASP A 300 22.52 18.01 1.48
N ALA A 301 22.76 19.32 1.58
CA ALA A 301 23.67 20.11 0.73
C ALA A 301 23.27 20.27 -0.76
N PHE A 302 22.08 19.82 -1.17
CA PHE A 302 21.55 20.10 -2.51
C PHE A 302 20.66 21.34 -2.48
N THR A 303 20.96 22.34 -3.31
CA THR A 303 20.34 23.66 -3.30
C THR A 303 19.79 24.03 -4.69
N LEU A 304 19.40 25.30 -4.89
CA LEU A 304 18.93 25.76 -6.20
C LEU A 304 20.05 25.79 -7.24
N ASP A 305 21.32 25.84 -6.82
CA ASP A 305 22.46 25.82 -7.72
C ASP A 305 22.59 24.48 -8.47
N ASP A 306 21.95 23.43 -7.95
CA ASP A 306 21.94 22.10 -8.53
C ASP A 306 20.81 21.90 -9.56
N ILE A 307 19.96 22.92 -9.77
CA ILE A 307 18.86 22.90 -10.74
C ILE A 307 19.32 23.37 -12.11
N ASP A 308 18.98 22.61 -13.15
CA ASP A 308 19.04 23.14 -14.52
C ASP A 308 17.90 24.13 -14.74
N THR A 309 18.27 25.41 -14.81
CA THR A 309 17.34 26.53 -14.95
C THR A 309 16.54 26.43 -16.24
N ASN A 310 17.15 25.93 -17.34
CA ASN A 310 16.47 25.80 -18.62
C ASN A 310 15.33 24.77 -18.55
N THR A 311 15.59 23.61 -17.94
CA THR A 311 14.58 22.57 -17.69
C THR A 311 13.45 23.11 -16.83
N LEU A 312 13.76 23.78 -15.71
CA LEU A 312 12.75 24.35 -14.82
C LEU A 312 11.88 25.39 -15.54
N HIS A 313 12.48 26.32 -16.28
CA HIS A 313 11.74 27.34 -17.03
C HIS A 313 10.89 26.73 -18.14
N GLY A 314 11.38 25.68 -18.81
CA GLY A 314 10.60 24.88 -19.75
C GLY A 314 9.33 24.30 -19.11
N TYR A 315 9.48 23.69 -17.92
CA TYR A 315 8.35 23.18 -17.15
C TYR A 315 7.37 24.29 -16.74
N ARG A 316 7.87 25.41 -16.22
CA ARG A 316 7.04 26.56 -15.82
C ARG A 316 6.26 27.14 -16.99
N ASN A 317 6.85 27.19 -18.17
CA ASN A 317 6.14 27.64 -19.37
C ASN A 317 4.98 26.72 -19.71
N GLN A 318 5.19 25.41 -19.69
CA GLN A 318 4.11 24.44 -19.91
C GLN A 318 3.03 24.53 -18.82
N PHE A 319 3.44 24.64 -17.56
CA PHE A 319 2.53 24.85 -16.43
C PHE A 319 1.65 26.08 -16.65
N ARG A 320 2.24 27.22 -17.02
CA ARG A 320 1.53 28.48 -17.27
C ARG A 320 0.56 28.40 -18.45
N ILE A 321 0.92 27.67 -19.52
CA ILE A 321 0.02 27.46 -20.67
C ILE A 321 -1.25 26.73 -20.25
N LEU A 322 -1.13 25.70 -19.40
CA LEU A 322 -2.26 24.89 -18.94
C LEU A 322 -3.01 25.53 -17.77
N ASN A 323 -2.35 26.37 -16.99
CA ASN A 323 -2.85 26.96 -15.75
C ASN A 323 -2.65 28.49 -15.77
N ALA A 324 -3.22 29.17 -16.76
CA ALA A 324 -2.96 30.60 -17.02
C ALA A 324 -3.26 31.51 -15.81
N ASP A 325 -4.35 31.23 -15.09
CA ASP A 325 -4.82 32.05 -13.97
C ASP A 325 -4.32 31.58 -12.59
N HIS A 326 -3.31 30.70 -12.54
CA HIS A 326 -2.86 30.11 -11.28
C HIS A 326 -1.89 31.03 -10.52
N ASP A 327 -2.14 31.21 -9.21
CA ASP A 327 -1.34 32.05 -8.28
C ASP A 327 0.17 31.74 -8.22
N TRP A 328 0.59 30.59 -8.77
CA TRP A 328 1.98 30.14 -8.73
C TRP A 328 2.80 30.77 -9.85
N ASN A 329 2.15 31.28 -10.90
CA ASN A 329 2.82 31.87 -12.07
C ASN A 329 3.69 33.08 -11.67
N ASP A 330 3.27 33.83 -10.64
CA ASP A 330 3.97 35.03 -10.15
C ASP A 330 5.04 34.74 -9.08
N LYS A 331 5.20 33.49 -8.66
CA LYS A 331 6.19 33.09 -7.64
C LYS A 331 7.58 32.97 -8.25
N ASP A 332 8.61 33.32 -7.48
CA ASP A 332 10.00 33.02 -7.87
C ASP A 332 10.26 31.51 -7.99
N ASP A 333 11.40 31.12 -8.53
CA ASP A 333 11.73 29.71 -8.79
C ASP A 333 11.83 28.88 -7.51
N LYS A 334 12.32 29.46 -6.41
CA LYS A 334 12.43 28.77 -5.14
C LYS A 334 11.06 28.46 -4.57
N GLU A 335 10.20 29.47 -4.49
CA GLU A 335 8.85 29.35 -3.94
C GLU A 335 7.98 28.47 -4.83
N PHE A 336 8.11 28.58 -6.15
CA PHE A 336 7.46 27.67 -7.09
C PHE A 336 7.86 26.22 -6.83
N LEU A 337 9.15 25.92 -6.70
CA LEU A 337 9.63 24.58 -6.37
C LEU A 337 9.17 24.10 -4.99
N ARG A 338 9.08 24.99 -4.00
CA ARG A 338 8.54 24.65 -2.66
C ARG A 338 7.07 24.22 -2.74
N LEU A 339 6.26 25.00 -3.46
CA LEU A 339 4.84 24.72 -3.66
C LEU A 339 4.63 23.42 -4.45
N LEU A 340 5.50 23.18 -5.43
CA LEU A 340 5.49 21.96 -6.25
C LEU A 340 6.00 20.72 -5.50
N GLY A 341 6.69 20.90 -4.36
CA GLY A 341 7.28 19.83 -3.56
C GLY A 341 8.69 19.40 -4.02
N GLY A 342 9.33 20.19 -4.88
CA GLY A 342 10.71 20.01 -5.33
C GLY A 342 11.76 20.60 -4.38
N TYR A 343 11.35 21.48 -3.46
CA TYR A 343 12.23 22.11 -2.48
C TYR A 343 11.56 22.11 -1.11
N THR A 344 12.31 21.89 -0.03
CA THR A 344 11.74 21.79 1.32
C THR A 344 12.62 22.46 2.37
N LYS A 345 12.04 22.70 3.54
CA LYS A 345 12.72 23.27 4.71
C LYS A 345 12.35 22.47 5.96
N ASN A 346 13.35 21.93 6.62
CA ASN A 346 13.19 21.37 7.96
C ASN A 346 12.94 22.52 8.95
N ARG A 347 11.74 22.54 9.54
CA ARG A 347 11.33 23.62 10.45
C ARG A 347 12.05 23.60 11.80
N GLN A 348 12.57 22.44 12.23
CA GLN A 348 13.29 22.30 13.49
C GLN A 348 14.73 22.79 13.36
N THR A 349 15.42 22.38 12.30
CA THR A 349 16.84 22.70 12.10
C THR A 349 17.06 23.96 11.28
N GLY A 350 16.03 24.45 10.59
CA GLY A 350 16.10 25.58 9.67
C GLY A 350 16.77 25.24 8.32
N LYS A 351 17.36 24.04 8.17
CA LYS A 351 17.98 23.59 6.93
C LYS A 351 16.95 23.50 5.81
N GLU A 352 17.35 23.90 4.62
CA GLU A 352 16.53 23.83 3.42
C GLU A 352 17.35 23.39 2.21
N GLY A 353 16.67 22.85 1.22
CA GLY A 353 17.32 22.21 0.08
C GLY A 353 16.33 21.50 -0.83
N LEU A 354 16.84 20.92 -1.90
CA LEU A 354 16.06 20.14 -2.84
C LEU A 354 15.49 18.88 -2.18
N THR A 355 14.34 18.45 -2.69
CA THR A 355 13.85 17.09 -2.48
C THR A 355 14.39 16.17 -3.57
N VAL A 356 14.26 14.86 -3.36
CA VAL A 356 14.56 13.87 -4.41
C VAL A 356 13.74 14.13 -5.67
N ALA A 357 12.47 14.50 -5.54
CA ALA A 357 11.63 14.88 -6.67
C ALA A 357 12.16 16.12 -7.40
N GLY A 358 12.56 17.17 -6.67
CA GLY A 358 13.11 18.39 -7.27
C GLY A 358 14.40 18.13 -8.02
N LEU A 359 15.33 17.39 -7.41
CA LEU A 359 16.59 17.00 -8.03
C LEU A 359 16.37 16.11 -9.25
N MET A 360 15.51 15.09 -9.16
CA MET A 360 15.29 14.17 -10.29
C MET A 360 14.50 14.80 -11.43
N MET A 361 13.58 15.73 -11.16
CA MET A 361 12.78 16.38 -12.22
C MET A 361 13.50 17.52 -12.90
N PHE A 362 14.32 18.29 -12.17
CA PHE A 362 14.88 19.55 -12.66
C PHE A 362 16.39 19.70 -12.43
N GLY A 363 17.05 18.74 -11.78
CA GLY A 363 18.47 18.81 -11.47
C GLY A 363 19.38 18.80 -12.70
N THR A 364 20.61 19.26 -12.49
CA THR A 364 21.71 19.07 -13.44
C THR A 364 22.14 17.61 -13.46
N GLY A 365 22.67 17.15 -14.60
CA GLY A 365 23.19 15.80 -14.76
C GLY A 365 24.31 15.47 -13.78
N LEU A 366 25.12 16.47 -13.37
CA LEU A 366 26.17 16.29 -12.36
C LEU A 366 25.57 16.00 -10.99
N ALA A 367 24.66 16.84 -10.51
CA ALA A 367 24.06 16.70 -9.18
C ALA A 367 23.23 15.40 -9.07
N ILE A 368 22.50 15.04 -10.13
CA ILE A 368 21.78 13.75 -10.20
C ILE A 368 22.76 12.59 -10.11
N ARG A 369 23.87 12.62 -10.86
CA ARG A 369 24.87 11.54 -10.85
C ARG A 369 25.58 11.41 -9.50
N GLU A 370 25.85 12.52 -8.82
CA GLU A 370 26.46 12.50 -7.48
C GLU A 370 25.56 11.81 -6.46
N ARG A 371 24.24 12.01 -6.56
CA ARG A 371 23.28 11.39 -5.65
C ARG A 371 22.83 9.99 -6.07
N PHE A 372 22.65 9.77 -7.37
CA PHE A 372 22.05 8.59 -7.99
C PHE A 372 22.98 8.05 -9.09
N GLY A 373 24.23 7.73 -8.73
CA GLY A 373 25.28 7.37 -9.69
C GLY A 373 24.97 6.19 -10.62
N ASN A 374 23.97 5.37 -10.28
CA ASN A 374 23.61 4.17 -11.04
C ASN A 374 22.20 4.22 -11.67
N PHE A 375 21.41 5.26 -11.42
CA PHE A 375 20.11 5.41 -12.06
C PHE A 375 20.30 5.88 -13.50
N ARG A 376 19.75 5.12 -14.46
CA ARG A 376 19.87 5.44 -15.89
C ARG A 376 18.51 5.54 -16.57
N MET A 377 18.47 6.36 -17.61
CA MET A 377 17.30 6.55 -18.46
C MET A 377 17.70 6.30 -19.91
N ASP A 378 17.03 5.35 -20.55
CA ASP A 378 17.30 4.96 -21.93
C ASP A 378 16.00 4.97 -22.75
N TYR A 379 16.05 5.53 -23.95
CA TYR A 379 15.08 5.29 -25.00
C TYR A 379 15.76 4.64 -26.19
N LEU A 380 15.17 3.55 -26.68
CA LEU A 380 15.67 2.75 -27.80
C LEU A 380 14.56 2.58 -28.83
N ASP A 381 14.78 3.09 -30.03
CA ASP A 381 13.93 2.82 -31.18
C ASP A 381 14.56 1.72 -32.03
N MET A 382 13.97 0.54 -31.99
CA MET A 382 14.37 -0.66 -32.73
C MET A 382 13.32 -1.01 -33.80
N SER A 383 12.45 -0.05 -34.16
CA SER A 383 11.49 -0.22 -35.24
C SER A 383 12.13 0.07 -36.61
N HIS A 384 11.62 -0.60 -37.64
CA HIS A 384 11.97 -0.41 -39.05
C HIS A 384 13.48 -0.48 -39.34
N LEU A 385 14.20 -1.39 -38.67
CA LEU A 385 15.64 -1.55 -38.86
C LEU A 385 15.95 -2.16 -40.23
N GLU A 386 16.93 -1.58 -40.92
CA GLU A 386 17.46 -2.09 -42.19
C GLU A 386 18.90 -2.59 -42.03
N GLY A 387 19.22 -3.75 -42.62
CA GLY A 387 20.59 -4.29 -42.62
C GLY A 387 21.12 -4.65 -41.23
N GLU A 388 22.28 -4.09 -40.86
CA GLU A 388 22.98 -4.34 -39.58
C GLU A 388 22.67 -3.29 -38.49
N GLU A 389 21.73 -2.37 -38.74
CA GLU A 389 21.37 -1.35 -37.76
C GLU A 389 20.75 -1.98 -36.50
N ARG A 390 21.23 -1.54 -35.33
CA ARG A 390 20.72 -2.02 -34.03
C ARG A 390 19.62 -1.14 -33.45
N TYR A 391 19.56 0.12 -33.85
CA TYR A 391 18.59 1.11 -33.40
C TYR A 391 18.49 2.22 -34.45
N ARG A 392 17.26 2.64 -34.75
CA ARG A 392 16.92 3.79 -35.60
C ARG A 392 17.18 5.11 -34.88
N ASP A 393 16.90 5.12 -33.58
CA ASP A 393 17.13 6.25 -32.68
C ASP A 393 17.47 5.72 -31.28
N ARG A 394 18.31 6.47 -30.57
CA ARG A 394 18.73 6.13 -29.22
C ARG A 394 18.97 7.39 -28.42
N LEU A 395 18.29 7.50 -27.29
CA LEU A 395 18.59 8.47 -26.26
C LEU A 395 19.16 7.72 -25.05
N THR A 396 20.43 7.97 -24.76
CA THR A 396 21.08 7.58 -23.52
C THR A 396 21.81 8.81 -23.00
N TYR A 397 22.17 8.83 -21.72
CA TYR A 397 22.93 9.97 -21.22
C TYR A 397 24.35 9.98 -21.81
N ASP A 398 24.62 10.94 -22.67
CA ASP A 398 25.90 11.16 -23.34
C ASP A 398 26.49 12.56 -23.03
N GLY A 399 25.88 13.29 -22.10
CA GLY A 399 26.26 14.66 -21.73
C GLY A 399 25.74 15.75 -22.66
N ARG A 400 24.94 15.43 -23.70
CA ARG A 400 24.34 16.44 -24.60
C ARG A 400 23.00 16.99 -24.13
N TRP A 401 22.44 16.40 -23.07
CA TRP A 401 21.17 16.79 -22.47
C TRP A 401 21.23 16.55 -20.97
N GLU A 402 20.48 17.33 -20.20
CA GLU A 402 20.44 17.18 -18.74
C GLU A 402 19.65 15.93 -18.35
N ASN A 403 20.28 15.03 -17.59
CA ASN A 403 19.74 13.70 -17.23
C ASN A 403 18.64 13.76 -16.15
N ASN A 404 17.70 14.68 -16.28
CA ASN A 404 16.53 14.81 -15.41
C ASN A 404 15.27 14.25 -16.09
N LEU A 405 14.30 13.87 -15.27
CA LEU A 405 13.08 13.19 -15.68
C LEU A 405 12.21 14.07 -16.58
N TYR A 406 12.12 15.38 -16.34
CA TYR A 406 11.30 16.25 -17.17
C TYR A 406 11.86 16.37 -18.59
N GLN A 407 13.18 16.53 -18.73
CA GLN A 407 13.83 16.57 -20.02
C GLN A 407 13.73 15.24 -20.76
N PHE A 408 13.96 14.12 -20.07
CA PHE A 408 13.76 12.78 -20.65
C PHE A 408 12.33 12.60 -21.15
N PHE A 409 11.35 12.94 -20.31
CA PHE A 409 9.93 12.86 -20.64
C PHE A 409 9.57 13.72 -21.85
N ARG A 410 10.03 14.98 -21.90
CA ARG A 410 9.76 15.93 -22.99
C ARG A 410 10.34 15.45 -24.33
N ILE A 411 11.51 14.82 -24.31
CA ILE A 411 12.16 14.30 -25.52
C ILE A 411 11.50 13.01 -25.99
N VAL A 412 11.17 12.10 -25.08
CA VAL A 412 10.69 10.74 -25.41
C VAL A 412 9.20 10.71 -25.71
N MET A 413 8.37 11.47 -24.97
CA MET A 413 6.91 11.40 -25.11
C MET A 413 6.42 11.61 -26.55
N PRO A 414 6.86 12.66 -27.29
CA PRO A 414 6.43 12.85 -28.67
C PRO A 414 6.82 11.68 -29.59
N LYS A 415 7.98 11.05 -29.35
CA LYS A 415 8.49 9.92 -30.16
C LYS A 415 7.64 8.65 -29.99
N LEU A 416 7.05 8.47 -28.81
CA LEU A 416 6.16 7.33 -28.53
C LEU A 416 4.79 7.47 -29.19
N THR A 417 4.28 8.70 -29.30
CA THR A 417 2.95 8.94 -29.90
C THR A 417 2.99 9.20 -31.40
N PHE A 418 4.16 9.54 -31.96
CA PHE A 418 4.30 9.95 -33.36
C PHE A 418 3.83 8.89 -34.38
N ASP A 419 4.19 7.62 -34.16
CA ASP A 419 3.84 6.52 -35.07
C ASP A 419 2.47 5.88 -34.76
N LEU A 420 1.74 6.39 -33.76
CA LEU A 420 0.38 5.90 -33.51
C LEU A 420 -0.57 6.45 -34.59
N PRO A 421 -1.60 5.70 -35.00
CA PRO A 421 -2.55 6.20 -35.99
C PRO A 421 -3.23 7.49 -35.52
N HIS A 422 -3.25 8.48 -36.40
CA HIS A 422 -3.94 9.75 -36.22
C HIS A 422 -5.25 9.74 -37.05
N PRO A 423 -6.33 9.09 -36.59
CA PRO A 423 -7.61 9.19 -37.27
C PRO A 423 -8.06 10.65 -37.27
N PHE A 424 -8.41 11.15 -38.46
CA PHE A 424 -8.96 12.49 -38.59
C PHE A 424 -10.36 12.51 -37.97
N HIS A 425 -10.48 13.13 -36.79
CA HIS A 425 -11.74 13.31 -36.08
C HIS A 425 -11.94 14.79 -35.76
N LEU A 426 -13.15 15.30 -36.01
CA LEU A 426 -13.54 16.67 -35.69
C LEU A 426 -14.54 16.63 -34.53
N GLU A 427 -14.29 17.39 -33.47
CA GLU A 427 -15.32 17.77 -32.49
C GLU A 427 -15.75 19.21 -32.81
N GLY A 428 -16.96 19.36 -33.38
CA GLY A 428 -17.40 20.63 -33.95
C GLY A 428 -16.55 21.04 -35.16
N TYR A 429 -15.87 22.17 -35.05
CA TYR A 429 -14.93 22.67 -36.08
C TYR A 429 -13.46 22.41 -35.75
N GLN A 430 -13.17 21.77 -34.62
CA GLN A 430 -11.83 21.59 -34.11
C GLN A 430 -11.36 20.14 -34.32
N ARG A 431 -10.16 19.99 -34.86
CA ARG A 431 -9.52 18.69 -35.04
C ARG A 431 -9.08 18.16 -33.68
N VAL A 432 -9.52 16.94 -33.35
CA VAL A 432 -9.09 16.21 -32.17
C VAL A 432 -7.97 15.28 -32.59
N ASP A 433 -6.75 15.68 -32.31
CA ASP A 433 -5.55 14.88 -32.61
C ASP A 433 -5.23 13.85 -31.50
N ASP A 434 -5.87 13.93 -30.34
CA ASP A 434 -5.52 13.11 -29.18
C ASP A 434 -6.39 11.84 -29.08
N THR A 435 -5.88 10.74 -29.62
CA THR A 435 -6.58 9.45 -29.59
C THR A 435 -6.58 8.79 -28.20
N PRO A 436 -7.54 7.88 -27.91
CA PRO A 436 -7.49 7.09 -26.69
C PRO A 436 -6.18 6.32 -26.51
N GLN A 437 -5.56 5.86 -27.62
CA GLN A 437 -4.30 5.13 -27.61
C GLN A 437 -3.13 6.04 -27.24
N MET A 438 -3.08 7.27 -27.78
CA MET A 438 -2.08 8.28 -27.38
C MET A 438 -2.21 8.63 -25.90
N LYS A 439 -3.43 8.82 -25.39
CA LYS A 439 -3.67 9.02 -23.95
C LYS A 439 -3.20 7.84 -23.12
N ALA A 440 -3.42 6.61 -23.58
CA ALA A 440 -2.98 5.40 -22.90
C ALA A 440 -1.45 5.21 -22.94
N VAL A 441 -0.75 5.59 -24.02
CA VAL A 441 0.72 5.64 -24.04
C VAL A 441 1.25 6.68 -23.05
N ARG A 442 0.64 7.88 -23.02
CA ARG A 442 1.01 8.93 -22.06
C ARG A 442 0.86 8.45 -20.63
N GLU A 443 -0.26 7.80 -20.33
CA GLU A 443 -0.54 7.21 -19.02
C GLU A 443 0.47 6.11 -18.68
N GLY A 444 0.76 5.20 -19.60
CA GLY A 444 1.75 4.14 -19.41
C GLY A 444 3.15 4.69 -19.11
N PHE A 445 3.60 5.68 -19.87
CA PHE A 445 4.93 6.28 -19.69
C PHE A 445 5.00 7.15 -18.41
N THR A 446 3.91 7.83 -18.07
CA THR A 446 3.80 8.53 -16.77
C THR A 446 3.89 7.53 -15.62
N ASN A 447 3.18 6.40 -15.72
CA ASN A 447 3.19 5.37 -14.70
C ASN A 447 4.56 4.72 -14.51
N SER A 448 5.33 4.50 -15.60
CA SER A 448 6.69 3.97 -15.47
C SER A 448 7.60 4.92 -14.70
N ILE A 449 7.46 6.24 -14.84
CA ILE A 449 8.24 7.23 -14.08
C ILE A 449 7.82 7.28 -12.59
N ILE A 450 6.52 7.43 -12.31
CA ILE A 450 6.06 7.65 -10.92
C ILE A 450 6.18 6.40 -10.04
N HIS A 451 6.26 5.21 -10.64
CA HIS A 451 6.43 3.95 -9.94
C HIS A 451 7.88 3.41 -9.94
N SER A 452 8.80 4.08 -10.65
CA SER A 452 10.24 3.74 -10.67
C SER A 452 10.87 3.80 -9.27
N ASP A 453 11.62 2.76 -8.88
CA ASP A 453 12.50 2.81 -7.72
C ASP A 453 13.78 3.60 -8.05
N LEU A 454 13.79 4.87 -7.68
CA LEU A 454 14.91 5.79 -7.89
C LEU A 454 16.14 5.47 -7.03
N PHE A 455 15.98 4.62 -6.01
CA PHE A 455 17.05 4.25 -5.07
C PHE A 455 17.60 2.85 -5.33
N LEU A 456 17.23 2.24 -6.46
CA LEU A 456 17.78 0.95 -6.85
C LEU A 456 19.21 1.11 -7.38
N ASP A 457 20.17 0.39 -6.81
CA ASP A 457 21.60 0.53 -7.11
C ASP A 457 21.99 0.20 -8.56
N SER A 458 21.10 -0.36 -9.38
CA SER A 458 21.39 -0.68 -10.81
C SER A 458 20.16 -0.51 -11.72
N GLY A 459 19.19 0.31 -11.29
CA GLY A 459 17.93 0.50 -12.02
C GLY A 459 18.07 1.28 -13.32
N ILE A 460 17.42 0.79 -14.38
CA ILE A 460 17.31 1.49 -15.67
C ILE A 460 15.83 1.71 -15.97
N LEU A 461 15.41 2.98 -16.05
CA LEU A 461 14.14 3.35 -16.67
C LEU A 461 14.34 3.28 -18.18
N ARG A 462 13.79 2.24 -18.82
CA ARG A 462 14.02 1.97 -20.24
C ARG A 462 12.72 1.96 -21.02
N ILE A 463 12.72 2.72 -22.11
CA ILE A 463 11.60 2.82 -23.03
C ILE A 463 12.05 2.25 -24.37
N GLU A 464 11.38 1.20 -24.84
CA GLU A 464 11.74 0.52 -26.08
C GLU A 464 10.57 0.59 -27.07
N LYS A 465 10.90 0.87 -28.32
CA LYS A 465 9.95 0.85 -29.43
C LYS A 465 10.38 -0.19 -30.44
N HIS A 466 9.48 -1.12 -30.72
CA HIS A 466 9.61 -2.17 -31.71
C HIS A 466 8.50 -2.01 -32.76
N ASP A 467 8.59 -2.74 -33.87
CA ASP A 467 7.56 -2.69 -34.93
C ASP A 467 6.17 -3.10 -34.44
N ASP A 468 6.12 -4.04 -33.50
CA ASP A 468 4.91 -4.69 -33.02
C ASP A 468 4.56 -4.36 -31.55
N CYS A 469 5.36 -3.52 -30.88
CA CYS A 469 5.20 -3.30 -29.44
C CYS A 469 5.93 -2.03 -28.94
N LEU A 470 5.31 -1.32 -28.01
CA LEU A 470 6.01 -0.41 -27.09
C LEU A 470 6.22 -1.09 -25.75
N CYS A 471 7.46 -1.14 -25.26
CA CYS A 471 7.80 -1.70 -23.96
C CYS A 471 8.29 -0.59 -23.02
N LEU A 472 7.58 -0.40 -21.91
CA LEU A 472 7.92 0.57 -20.87
C LEU A 472 8.44 -0.21 -19.67
N ARG A 473 9.73 -0.09 -19.36
CA ARG A 473 10.40 -0.81 -18.28
C ARG A 473 10.82 0.16 -17.20
N ASN A 474 10.41 -0.06 -15.96
CA ASN A 474 10.87 0.73 -14.82
C ASN A 474 11.55 -0.14 -13.76
N PRO A 475 12.56 0.39 -13.05
CA PRO A 475 13.21 -0.32 -11.98
C PRO A 475 12.30 -0.49 -10.75
N GLY A 476 12.54 -1.57 -10.02
CA GLY A 476 11.74 -2.00 -8.87
C GLY A 476 10.72 -3.08 -9.22
N ASN A 477 10.00 -3.55 -8.21
CA ASN A 477 8.89 -4.51 -8.34
C ASN A 477 7.54 -3.83 -8.17
N LEU A 478 6.46 -4.56 -8.46
CA LEU A 478 5.12 -4.06 -8.22
C LEU A 478 4.89 -3.84 -6.73
N LYS A 479 4.49 -2.62 -6.39
CA LYS A 479 4.13 -2.24 -5.02
C LYS A 479 2.79 -2.85 -4.59
N LEU A 480 1.85 -2.95 -5.53
CA LEU A 480 0.52 -3.52 -5.33
C LEU A 480 0.43 -4.90 -6.00
N PRO A 481 -0.42 -5.81 -5.51
CA PRO A 481 -0.74 -7.04 -6.22
C PRO A 481 -1.18 -6.74 -7.66
N ILE A 482 -0.80 -7.61 -8.59
CA ILE A 482 -1.08 -7.38 -10.01
C ILE A 482 -2.58 -7.34 -10.28
N GLU A 483 -3.35 -8.17 -9.59
CA GLU A 483 -4.82 -8.26 -9.67
C GLU A 483 -5.47 -6.89 -9.38
N ASN A 484 -5.05 -6.24 -8.29
CA ASN A 484 -5.54 -4.91 -7.90
C ASN A 484 -5.25 -3.85 -8.97
N ILE A 485 -4.13 -3.98 -9.70
CA ILE A 485 -3.77 -3.05 -10.78
C ILE A 485 -4.70 -3.26 -11.99
N TYR A 486 -5.06 -4.52 -12.31
CA TYR A 486 -5.99 -4.84 -13.38
C TYR A 486 -7.44 -4.46 -13.05
N GLU A 487 -7.88 -4.65 -11.81
CA GLU A 487 -9.20 -4.19 -11.33
C GLU A 487 -9.30 -2.67 -11.30
N GLY A 488 -8.21 -2.01 -10.90
CA GLY A 488 -8.18 -0.57 -10.66
C GLY A 488 -8.85 -0.18 -9.33
N GLY A 489 -9.15 1.10 -9.18
CA GLY A 489 -9.69 1.70 -7.96
C GLY A 489 -8.62 2.02 -6.90
N VAL A 490 -7.57 1.22 -6.79
CA VAL A 490 -6.46 1.43 -5.84
C VAL A 490 -5.18 1.80 -6.59
N SER A 491 -4.56 2.92 -6.21
CA SER A 491 -3.25 3.31 -6.72
C SER A 491 -2.45 4.02 -5.65
N LYS A 492 -1.18 3.64 -5.51
CA LYS A 492 -0.23 4.29 -4.62
C LYS A 492 1.10 4.44 -5.35
N ALA A 493 1.43 5.68 -5.73
CA ALA A 493 2.70 5.99 -6.38
C ALA A 493 3.88 5.79 -5.42
N ARG A 494 5.03 5.38 -5.97
CA ARG A 494 6.31 5.34 -5.24
C ARG A 494 6.87 6.76 -5.06
N ASN A 495 6.63 7.59 -6.07
CA ASN A 495 7.08 8.98 -6.17
C ASN A 495 5.89 9.96 -6.27
N PRO A 496 5.17 10.24 -5.18
CA PRO A 496 3.97 11.07 -5.19
C PRO A 496 4.22 12.56 -5.51
N ARG A 497 5.39 13.12 -5.21
CA ARG A 497 5.72 14.50 -5.58
C ARG A 497 5.99 14.61 -7.08
N ILE A 498 6.72 13.65 -7.66
CA ILE A 498 6.90 13.54 -9.11
C ILE A 498 5.55 13.34 -9.82
N GLN A 499 4.68 12.48 -9.27
CA GLN A 499 3.31 12.32 -9.78
C GLN A 499 2.55 13.64 -9.78
N ASN A 500 2.62 14.40 -8.68
CA ASN A 500 1.99 15.72 -8.62
C ASN A 500 2.57 16.69 -9.66
N MET A 501 3.89 16.70 -9.85
CA MET A 501 4.56 17.52 -10.87
C MET A 501 4.05 17.20 -12.27
N LEU A 502 3.94 15.93 -12.65
CA LEU A 502 3.41 15.53 -13.96
C LEU A 502 1.91 15.87 -14.11
N ARG A 503 1.14 15.74 -13.03
CA ARG A 503 -0.28 16.12 -13.01
C ARG A 503 -0.52 17.61 -13.23
N MET A 504 0.31 18.47 -12.65
CA MET A 504 0.21 19.93 -12.81
C MET A 504 0.45 20.39 -14.25
N ILE A 505 1.03 19.54 -15.11
CA ILE A 505 1.22 19.79 -16.54
C ILE A 505 0.38 18.84 -17.42
N GLY A 506 -0.69 18.27 -16.87
CA GLY A 506 -1.72 17.54 -17.63
C GLY A 506 -1.48 16.03 -17.81
N TYR A 507 -0.60 15.40 -17.02
CA TYR A 507 -0.34 13.95 -17.12
C TYR A 507 -0.71 13.20 -15.83
N GLY A 508 -1.39 12.06 -15.94
CA GLY A 508 -1.80 11.24 -14.78
C GLY A 508 -3.10 11.68 -14.13
N GLU A 509 -4.13 11.95 -14.94
CA GLU A 509 -5.40 12.60 -14.54
C GLU A 509 -6.20 11.84 -13.47
N ASN A 510 -6.03 10.52 -13.30
CA ASN A 510 -6.84 9.74 -12.35
C ASN A 510 -6.03 8.77 -11.49
N ILE A 511 -6.09 8.95 -10.17
CA ILE A 511 -5.64 7.94 -9.20
C ILE A 511 -6.53 6.69 -9.36
N GLY A 512 -5.92 5.52 -9.56
CA GLY A 512 -6.61 4.23 -9.52
C GLY A 512 -7.28 3.75 -10.80
N SER A 513 -7.44 4.57 -11.85
CA SER A 513 -8.08 4.12 -13.12
C SER A 513 -7.13 4.03 -14.32
N GLY A 514 -5.85 4.32 -14.12
CA GLY A 514 -4.85 4.43 -15.20
C GLY A 514 -4.73 3.16 -16.04
N PHE A 515 -4.47 2.02 -15.39
CA PHE A 515 -4.21 0.77 -16.10
C PHE A 515 -5.46 0.20 -16.82
N PRO A 516 -6.66 0.15 -16.21
CA PRO A 516 -7.88 -0.23 -16.93
C PRO A 516 -8.19 0.64 -18.15
N LYS A 517 -7.87 1.95 -18.10
CA LYS A 517 -8.00 2.84 -19.27
C LYS A 517 -7.06 2.46 -20.41
N ILE A 518 -5.83 2.05 -20.10
CA ILE A 518 -4.86 1.55 -21.09
C ILE A 518 -5.43 0.31 -21.78
N ILE A 519 -5.91 -0.68 -21.00
CA ILE A 519 -6.54 -1.89 -21.53
C ILE A 519 -7.74 -1.54 -22.43
N SER A 520 -8.64 -0.66 -21.95
CA SER A 520 -9.83 -0.25 -22.70
C SER A 520 -9.49 0.45 -24.01
N ALA A 521 -8.47 1.32 -24.01
CA ALA A 521 -8.03 2.03 -25.21
C ALA A 521 -7.49 1.05 -26.28
N TRP A 522 -6.71 0.06 -25.87
CA TRP A 522 -6.19 -0.98 -26.77
C TRP A 522 -7.30 -1.89 -27.30
N GLN A 523 -8.21 -2.33 -26.43
CA GLN A 523 -9.33 -3.18 -26.82
C GLN A 523 -10.25 -2.48 -27.83
N LYS A 524 -10.52 -1.17 -27.65
CA LYS A 524 -11.30 -0.36 -28.58
C LYS A 524 -10.65 -0.23 -29.96
N ALA A 525 -9.31 -0.27 -30.03
CA ALA A 525 -8.59 -0.31 -31.30
C ALA A 525 -8.54 -1.70 -31.95
N GLY A 526 -8.96 -2.75 -31.24
CA GLY A 526 -8.80 -4.14 -31.68
C GLY A 526 -7.33 -4.60 -31.67
N TRP A 527 -6.47 -3.96 -30.88
CA TRP A 527 -5.05 -4.31 -30.76
C TRP A 527 -4.83 -5.41 -29.73
N GLY A 528 -3.63 -6.01 -29.72
CA GLY A 528 -3.26 -7.05 -28.76
C GLY A 528 -3.34 -6.54 -27.31
N LYS A 529 -3.81 -7.37 -26.38
CA LYS A 529 -4.00 -6.96 -24.98
C LYS A 529 -2.68 -6.47 -24.37
N PRO A 530 -2.64 -5.28 -23.74
CA PRO A 530 -1.49 -4.86 -22.94
C PRO A 530 -1.18 -5.81 -21.79
N GLU A 531 0.10 -6.04 -21.53
CA GLU A 531 0.58 -6.96 -20.50
C GLU A 531 1.50 -6.23 -19.52
N LEU A 532 1.20 -6.35 -18.24
CA LEU A 532 2.08 -5.91 -17.15
C LEU A 532 2.79 -7.14 -16.56
N ILE A 533 4.12 -7.09 -16.50
CA ILE A 533 4.97 -8.20 -16.08
C ILE A 533 5.88 -7.71 -14.95
N ASP A 534 5.81 -8.33 -13.77
CA ASP A 534 6.77 -8.12 -12.69
C ASP A 534 7.89 -9.16 -12.77
N LYS A 535 9.08 -8.74 -13.22
CA LYS A 535 10.25 -9.61 -13.25
C LYS A 535 10.93 -9.53 -11.90
N TYR A 536 10.37 -10.28 -10.96
CA TYR A 536 10.74 -10.19 -9.56
C TYR A 536 12.26 -10.26 -9.32
N GLU A 537 12.91 -11.24 -9.96
CA GLU A 537 14.35 -11.51 -9.85
C GLU A 537 15.24 -10.41 -10.45
N LEU A 538 14.76 -9.73 -11.49
CA LEU A 538 15.48 -8.63 -12.14
C LEU A 538 15.17 -7.27 -11.52
N GLN A 539 14.21 -7.21 -10.58
CA GLN A 539 13.71 -5.95 -10.01
C GLN A 539 13.32 -4.97 -11.12
N GLU A 540 12.57 -5.47 -12.10
CA GLU A 540 12.09 -4.72 -13.26
C GLU A 540 10.60 -5.00 -13.47
N VAL A 541 9.81 -3.94 -13.65
CA VAL A 541 8.43 -4.04 -14.14
C VAL A 541 8.41 -3.64 -15.61
N GLU A 542 7.81 -4.48 -16.45
CA GLU A 542 7.63 -4.24 -17.89
C GLU A 542 6.15 -4.12 -18.22
N LEU A 543 5.75 -2.98 -18.80
CA LEU A 543 4.47 -2.82 -19.47
C LEU A 543 4.68 -2.94 -20.99
N ARG A 544 4.08 -3.97 -21.57
CA ARG A 544 4.04 -4.21 -23.01
C ARG A 544 2.74 -3.71 -23.60
N LEU A 545 2.85 -2.90 -24.66
CA LEU A 545 1.74 -2.35 -25.41
C LEU A 545 1.83 -2.84 -26.86
N PRO A 546 1.18 -3.95 -27.24
CA PRO A 546 1.25 -4.48 -28.60
C PRO A 546 0.63 -3.52 -29.63
N ILE A 547 1.32 -3.28 -30.74
CA ILE A 547 0.87 -2.42 -31.84
C ILE A 547 0.82 -3.26 -33.12
N PRO A 548 -0.22 -3.14 -33.97
CA PRO A 548 -0.26 -3.86 -35.24
C PRO A 548 0.77 -3.28 -36.24
N ASN A 549 1.57 -4.15 -36.87
CA ASN A 549 2.51 -3.75 -37.91
C ASN A 549 1.79 -3.07 -39.10
N GLU A 550 2.35 -1.97 -39.61
CA GLU A 550 1.79 -1.12 -40.69
C GLU A 550 1.64 -1.79 -42.09
N THR A 551 1.63 -3.12 -42.22
CA THR A 551 1.33 -3.79 -43.50
C THR A 551 -0.16 -3.97 -43.75
N GLY A 552 -0.96 -2.97 -43.39
CA GLY A 552 -2.42 -3.00 -43.55
C GLY A 552 -3.03 -1.61 -43.51
N GLY A 553 -2.89 -0.86 -44.59
CA GLY A 553 -3.64 0.37 -44.82
C GLY A 553 -5.14 0.16 -44.52
N GLN A 554 -5.73 1.20 -43.93
CA GLN A 554 -7.13 1.29 -43.55
C GLN A 554 -8.06 0.74 -44.64
N THR A 555 -8.80 -0.31 -44.30
CA THR A 555 -10.15 -0.51 -44.81
C THR A 555 -11.03 -0.78 -43.60
N GLY A 556 -11.89 0.19 -43.28
CA GLY A 556 -13.00 -0.04 -42.36
C GLY A 556 -13.79 -1.24 -42.86
N GLY A 557 -13.83 -2.27 -42.01
CA GLY A 557 -14.52 -3.52 -42.32
C GLY A 557 -14.37 -4.44 -41.12
N GLN A 558 -15.46 -4.56 -40.35
CA GLN A 558 -15.61 -5.57 -39.29
C GLN A 558 -15.20 -6.94 -39.83
N THR A 559 -14.17 -7.56 -39.26
CA THR A 559 -14.02 -9.01 -39.02
C THR A 559 -12.59 -9.31 -38.56
N GLY A 560 -12.47 -9.92 -37.38
CA GLY A 560 -11.20 -10.31 -36.77
C GLY A 560 -10.39 -11.24 -37.68
N GLY A 561 -9.13 -10.86 -37.91
CA GLY A 561 -8.17 -11.66 -38.64
C GLY A 561 -7.24 -12.42 -37.69
N GLN A 562 -7.53 -13.69 -37.45
CA GLN A 562 -6.50 -14.64 -37.03
C GLN A 562 -5.57 -14.88 -38.22
N THR A 563 -4.29 -14.54 -38.10
CA THR A 563 -3.27 -14.94 -39.08
C THR A 563 -2.23 -15.83 -38.40
N GLY A 564 -2.19 -17.09 -38.82
CA GLY A 564 -0.96 -17.87 -38.87
C GLY A 564 -0.68 -18.90 -37.77
N SER A 565 -1.69 -19.56 -37.19
CA SER A 565 -1.39 -20.73 -36.34
C SER A 565 -1.17 -22.00 -37.20
N PRO A 566 -0.17 -22.86 -36.89
CA PRO A 566 -0.02 -24.18 -37.52
C PRO A 566 -1.30 -25.03 -37.43
N LYS A 567 -2.13 -24.81 -36.40
CA LYS A 567 -3.42 -25.47 -36.20
C LYS A 567 -4.46 -25.12 -37.28
N THR A 568 -4.36 -23.98 -37.94
CA THR A 568 -5.33 -23.54 -38.96
C THR A 568 -5.10 -24.24 -40.31
N ILE A 569 -3.83 -24.45 -40.70
CA ILE A 569 -3.50 -25.22 -41.91
C ILE A 569 -3.97 -26.67 -41.76
N GLU A 570 -3.78 -27.25 -40.58
CA GLU A 570 -4.19 -28.63 -40.33
C GLU A 570 -5.72 -28.79 -40.33
N LYS A 571 -6.46 -27.80 -39.82
CA LYS A 571 -7.92 -27.76 -39.96
C LYS A 571 -8.40 -27.66 -41.41
N VAL A 572 -7.72 -26.88 -42.26
CA VAL A 572 -8.01 -26.83 -43.70
C VAL A 572 -7.80 -28.21 -44.33
N PHE A 573 -6.73 -28.91 -43.95
CA PHE A 573 -6.43 -30.24 -44.45
C PHE A 573 -7.48 -31.28 -44.02
N GLU A 574 -7.87 -31.32 -42.74
CA GLU A 574 -8.91 -32.23 -42.25
C GLU A 574 -10.26 -32.00 -42.93
N LEU A 575 -10.67 -30.75 -43.15
CA LEU A 575 -11.92 -30.45 -43.85
C LEU A 575 -11.92 -30.87 -45.32
N ILE A 576 -10.75 -30.83 -45.97
CA ILE A 576 -10.57 -31.36 -47.34
C ILE A 576 -10.60 -32.90 -47.33
N LYS A 577 -10.08 -33.53 -46.27
CA LYS A 577 -10.11 -34.98 -46.08
C LYS A 577 -11.53 -35.51 -45.86
N ASP A 578 -12.31 -34.81 -45.04
CA ASP A 578 -13.69 -35.18 -44.73
C ASP A 578 -14.64 -34.96 -45.93
N ASN A 579 -14.35 -33.96 -46.77
CA ASN A 579 -15.13 -33.71 -47.99
C ASN A 579 -14.22 -33.30 -49.16
N PRO A 580 -13.78 -34.26 -50.01
CA PRO A 580 -12.95 -33.99 -51.18
C PRO A 580 -13.56 -33.00 -52.18
N TYR A 581 -14.87 -32.78 -52.17
CA TYR A 581 -15.53 -31.84 -53.09
C TYR A 581 -15.62 -30.41 -52.55
N ILE A 582 -15.15 -30.16 -51.33
CA ILE A 582 -15.29 -28.86 -50.68
C ILE A 582 -14.70 -27.72 -51.52
N THR A 583 -15.49 -26.67 -51.71
CA THR A 583 -15.09 -25.48 -52.44
C THR A 583 -14.30 -24.53 -51.56
N ARG A 584 -13.52 -23.64 -52.19
CA ARG A 584 -12.79 -22.59 -51.47
C ARG A 584 -13.73 -21.68 -50.68
N GLN A 585 -14.93 -21.41 -51.20
CA GLN A 585 -15.91 -20.57 -50.52
C GLN A 585 -16.47 -21.28 -49.27
N GLU A 586 -16.79 -22.57 -49.36
CA GLU A 586 -17.23 -23.35 -48.19
C GLU A 586 -16.15 -23.46 -47.11
N LEU A 587 -14.87 -23.52 -47.49
CA LEU A 587 -13.75 -23.46 -46.53
C LEU A 587 -13.66 -22.09 -45.84
N VAL A 588 -13.91 -21.00 -46.56
CA VAL A 588 -13.99 -19.65 -46.00
C VAL A 588 -15.13 -19.55 -45.01
N ASP A 589 -16.32 -20.04 -45.38
CA ASP A 589 -17.52 -19.97 -44.56
C ASP A 589 -17.41 -20.84 -43.30
N LYS A 590 -16.80 -22.04 -43.40
CA LYS A 590 -16.61 -22.94 -42.25
C LYS A 590 -15.50 -22.51 -41.29
N ILE A 591 -14.42 -21.90 -41.80
CA ILE A 591 -13.25 -21.55 -40.98
C ILE A 591 -13.32 -20.09 -40.49
N GLY A 592 -14.07 -19.23 -41.17
CA GLY A 592 -14.27 -17.83 -40.77
C GLY A 592 -13.05 -16.94 -41.04
N ILE A 593 -12.23 -17.27 -42.04
CA ILE A 593 -11.07 -16.45 -42.44
C ILE A 593 -11.13 -16.05 -43.92
N LYS A 594 -10.48 -14.94 -44.28
CA LYS A 594 -10.52 -14.37 -45.64
C LYS A 594 -10.11 -15.41 -46.71
N ALA A 595 -10.77 -15.36 -47.87
CA ALA A 595 -10.49 -16.25 -49.00
C ALA A 595 -9.01 -16.26 -49.43
N SER A 596 -8.30 -15.14 -49.30
CA SER A 596 -6.87 -15.04 -49.57
C SER A 596 -6.00 -15.83 -48.58
N ALA A 597 -6.40 -15.96 -47.31
CA ALA A 597 -5.69 -16.78 -46.32
C ALA A 597 -5.91 -18.28 -46.57
N ILE A 598 -7.15 -18.69 -46.88
CA ILE A 598 -7.46 -20.07 -47.30
C ILE A 598 -6.63 -20.47 -48.53
N GLN A 599 -6.49 -19.55 -49.51
CA GLN A 599 -5.66 -19.81 -50.69
C GLN A 599 -4.20 -20.06 -50.35
N LYS A 600 -3.61 -19.25 -49.46
CA LYS A 600 -2.23 -19.45 -49.00
C LYS A 600 -2.05 -20.79 -48.29
N HIS A 601 -3.04 -21.23 -47.50
CA HIS A 601 -3.00 -22.54 -46.85
C HIS A 601 -3.10 -23.70 -47.85
N ILE A 602 -4.00 -23.60 -48.83
CA ILE A 602 -4.11 -24.57 -49.93
C ILE A 602 -2.82 -24.65 -50.74
N GLU A 603 -2.21 -23.51 -51.08
CA GLU A 603 -0.93 -23.46 -51.80
C GLU A 603 0.20 -24.10 -51.00
N LYS A 604 0.23 -23.90 -49.68
CA LYS A 604 1.20 -24.55 -48.80
C LYS A 604 0.99 -26.07 -48.72
N LEU A 605 -0.25 -26.54 -48.64
CA LEU A 605 -0.57 -27.98 -48.66
C LEU A 605 -0.24 -28.63 -50.02
N LYS A 606 -0.44 -27.91 -51.14
CA LYS A 606 0.00 -28.33 -52.48
C LYS A 606 1.52 -28.38 -52.60
N ALA A 607 2.23 -27.36 -52.08
CA ALA A 607 3.70 -27.33 -52.07
C ALA A 607 4.29 -28.47 -51.23
N GLN A 608 3.59 -28.87 -50.16
CA GLN A 608 3.90 -30.05 -49.34
C GLN A 608 3.46 -31.37 -50.00
N LYS A 609 2.87 -31.33 -51.19
CA LYS A 609 2.31 -32.49 -51.91
C LYS A 609 1.32 -33.31 -51.08
N ARG A 610 0.55 -32.67 -50.19
CA ARG A 610 -0.49 -33.33 -49.38
C ARG A 610 -1.86 -33.37 -50.07
N ILE A 611 -2.11 -32.42 -50.97
CA ILE A 611 -3.36 -32.31 -51.74
C ILE A 611 -3.08 -31.86 -53.17
N GLU A 612 -3.95 -32.25 -54.10
CA GLU A 612 -3.96 -31.81 -55.50
C GLU A 612 -5.41 -31.57 -55.95
N ARG A 613 -5.66 -30.65 -56.90
CA ARG A 613 -7.03 -30.44 -57.42
C ARG A 613 -7.15 -31.17 -58.75
N VAL A 614 -8.14 -32.06 -58.87
CA VAL A 614 -8.46 -32.80 -60.09
C VAL A 614 -9.78 -32.30 -60.67
N GLY A 615 -9.77 -31.90 -61.94
CA GLY A 615 -10.92 -31.31 -62.65
C GLY A 615 -10.95 -29.78 -62.62
N SER A 616 -12.04 -29.19 -63.12
CA SER A 616 -12.16 -27.74 -63.28
C SER A 616 -12.10 -26.98 -61.94
N SER A 617 -11.39 -25.85 -61.94
CA SER A 617 -11.29 -24.92 -60.80
C SER A 617 -12.59 -24.15 -60.53
N THR A 618 -13.52 -24.18 -61.47
CA THR A 618 -14.75 -23.37 -61.48
C THR A 618 -16.03 -24.20 -61.38
N PHE A 619 -16.05 -25.47 -61.81
CA PHE A 619 -17.22 -26.34 -61.62
C PHE A 619 -16.87 -27.84 -61.69
N GLY A 620 -17.22 -28.62 -60.66
CA GLY A 620 -17.14 -30.08 -60.67
C GLY A 620 -15.77 -30.74 -60.39
N GLY A 621 -14.72 -29.98 -60.10
CA GLY A 621 -13.43 -30.54 -59.65
C GLY A 621 -13.45 -30.94 -58.17
N HIS A 622 -12.62 -31.91 -57.78
CA HIS A 622 -12.44 -32.37 -56.39
C HIS A 622 -10.96 -32.35 -55.98
N TRP A 623 -10.69 -32.43 -54.68
CA TRP A 623 -9.36 -32.54 -54.11
C TRP A 623 -8.95 -34.01 -54.03
N ASP A 624 -7.81 -34.35 -54.60
CA ASP A 624 -7.15 -35.63 -54.43
C ASP A 624 -6.13 -35.50 -53.29
N ILE A 625 -6.13 -36.46 -52.37
CA ILE A 625 -5.28 -36.44 -51.17
C ILE A 625 -4.10 -37.36 -51.44
N LYS A 626 -2.90 -36.82 -51.30
CA LYS A 626 -1.67 -37.57 -51.53
C LYS A 626 -1.08 -37.90 -50.16
N GLU A 627 -0.89 -39.18 -49.89
CA GLU A 627 -0.22 -39.67 -48.66
C GLU A 627 1.28 -39.35 -48.64
#